data_AF-A0A6C2C1A4-F1
#
_entry.id   AF-A0A6C2C1A4-F1
#
_cell.length_a   1.000
_cell.length_b   1.000
_cell.length_c   1.000
_cell.angle_alpha   90.00
_cell.angle_beta   90.00
_cell.angle_gamma   90.00
#
_symmetry.space_group_name_H-M   'P 1'
#
loop_
_entity.id
_entity.type
_entity.pdbx_description
1 polymer ?
#
loop_
_entity_poly.entity_id
_entity_poly.type
_entity_poly.pdbx_seq_one_letter_code
_entity_poly.pdbx_strand_id
1 'polypeptide(L)'
;MRRDKDYGLVSGDDELRILRRLDRENVMRMHRCAEVRCTELIPLKYDYCQKHYEARMQRFNKERIKSQELSAKTLRGQQQLREATQDYDNTKRQELHDGFYQSKPWTKIAEYVKQRDGYLDGVDGRAWDKGQLIVDHLIPRRLLDQQAQYDTS
;
A
#
# COMPACT_ATOMS: atom_id res chain seq x y z
N MET A 1 27.78 -18.80 -8.77
CA MET A 1 26.80 -17.71 -8.96
C MET A 1 25.75 -17.78 -7.85
N ARG A 2 25.54 -16.69 -7.11
CA ARG A 2 24.64 -16.54 -5.97
C ARG A 2 23.69 -15.37 -6.24
N ARG A 3 22.43 -15.48 -5.85
CA ARG A 3 21.45 -14.38 -5.94
C ARG A 3 21.37 -13.67 -4.59
N ASP A 4 21.72 -12.39 -4.56
CA ASP A 4 21.62 -11.50 -3.40
C ASP A 4 20.43 -10.54 -3.56
N LYS A 5 19.86 -10.08 -2.44
CA LYS A 5 18.66 -9.23 -2.43
C LYS A 5 18.94 -7.80 -2.88
N ASP A 6 20.15 -7.31 -2.65
CA ASP A 6 20.54 -5.93 -2.89
C ASP A 6 21.31 -5.78 -4.21
N TYR A 7 22.03 -6.83 -4.64
CA TYR A 7 22.94 -6.79 -5.79
C TYR A 7 22.64 -7.80 -6.90
N GLY A 8 21.53 -8.54 -6.83
CA GLY A 8 21.13 -9.47 -7.89
C GLY A 8 22.05 -10.69 -8.02
N LEU A 9 22.35 -11.12 -9.25
CA LEU A 9 23.13 -12.34 -9.51
C LEU A 9 24.64 -12.04 -9.50
N VAL A 10 25.35 -12.51 -8.47
CA VAL A 10 26.81 -12.34 -8.30
C VAL A 10 27.55 -13.67 -8.48
N SER A 11 28.83 -13.62 -8.85
CA SER A 11 29.67 -14.81 -9.06
C SER A 11 29.91 -15.61 -7.77
N GLY A 12 30.08 -14.95 -6.61
CA GLY A 12 30.32 -15.59 -5.31
C GLY A 12 30.38 -14.61 -4.12
N ASP A 13 30.73 -15.12 -2.94
CA ASP A 13 30.70 -14.37 -1.67
C ASP A 13 31.76 -13.27 -1.58
N ASP A 14 32.89 -13.45 -2.25
CA ASP A 14 33.96 -12.44 -2.30
C ASP A 14 33.52 -11.21 -3.12
N GLU A 15 32.80 -11.42 -4.23
CA GLU A 15 32.23 -10.33 -5.02
C GLU A 15 31.21 -9.54 -4.19
N LEU A 16 30.36 -10.22 -3.43
CA LEU A 16 29.37 -9.58 -2.58
C LEU A 16 30.00 -8.72 -1.47
N ARG A 17 31.10 -9.18 -0.87
CA ARG A 17 31.86 -8.39 0.12
C ARG A 17 32.48 -7.14 -0.50
N ILE A 18 32.99 -7.25 -1.71
CA ILE A 18 33.57 -6.13 -2.46
C ILE A 18 32.48 -5.10 -2.80
N LEU A 19 31.32 -5.53 -3.31
CA LEU A 19 30.20 -4.64 -3.65
C LEU A 19 29.71 -3.85 -2.43
N ARG A 20 29.48 -4.52 -1.30
CA ARG A 20 29.08 -3.87 -0.03
C ARG A 20 30.14 -2.92 0.53
N ARG A 21 31.42 -3.13 0.21
CA ARG A 21 32.50 -2.22 0.58
C ARG A 21 32.49 -0.98 -0.31
N LEU A 22 32.35 -1.16 -1.62
CA LEU A 22 32.31 -0.07 -2.58
C LEU A 22 31.10 0.85 -2.38
N ASP A 23 29.94 0.30 -2.02
CA ASP A 23 28.76 1.10 -1.64
C ASP A 23 29.00 1.92 -0.37
N ARG A 24 29.71 1.37 0.62
CA ARG A 24 30.11 2.11 1.84
C ARG A 24 31.15 3.19 1.56
N GLU A 25 32.02 2.97 0.58
CA GLU A 25 33.06 3.90 0.13
C GLU A 25 32.56 4.88 -0.96
N ASN A 26 31.26 4.82 -1.31
CA ASN A 26 30.59 5.64 -2.34
C ASN A 26 31.21 5.56 -3.74
N VAL A 27 31.90 4.46 -4.05
CA VAL A 27 32.46 4.17 -5.38
C VAL A 27 31.41 3.40 -6.18
N MET A 28 30.41 4.13 -6.69
CA MET A 28 29.28 3.55 -7.42
C MET A 28 29.75 2.87 -8.72
N ARG A 29 29.69 1.53 -8.77
CA ARG A 29 29.89 0.79 -10.02
C ARG A 29 28.64 0.90 -10.89
N MET A 30 28.83 1.38 -12.11
CA MET A 30 27.78 1.47 -13.13
C MET A 30 27.91 0.32 -14.13
N HIS A 31 26.79 -0.18 -14.63
CA HIS A 31 26.73 -1.13 -15.73
C HIS A 31 25.68 -0.68 -16.75
N ARG A 32 25.65 -1.32 -17.93
CA ARG A 32 24.67 -0.97 -18.97
C ARG A 32 23.32 -1.61 -18.65
N CYS A 33 22.25 -0.86 -18.87
CA CYS A 33 20.89 -1.38 -18.82
C CYS A 33 20.75 -2.72 -19.59
N ALA A 34 20.06 -3.70 -18.98
CA ALA A 34 19.90 -5.05 -19.51
C ALA A 34 18.99 -5.15 -20.75
N GLU A 35 18.29 -4.07 -21.11
CA GLU A 35 17.46 -4.04 -22.32
C GLU A 35 18.33 -4.05 -23.60
N VAL A 36 17.96 -4.91 -24.55
CA VAL A 36 18.69 -5.09 -25.81
C VAL A 36 18.82 -3.76 -26.55
N ARG A 37 20.05 -3.40 -26.92
CA ARG A 37 20.42 -2.13 -27.59
C ARG A 37 20.24 -0.86 -26.74
N CYS A 38 20.00 -0.97 -25.44
CA CYS A 38 20.12 0.17 -24.54
C CYS A 38 21.60 0.37 -24.16
N THR A 39 22.06 1.62 -24.21
CA THR A 39 23.44 2.01 -23.86
C THR A 39 23.54 2.81 -22.57
N GLU A 40 22.41 3.01 -21.89
CA GLU A 40 22.33 3.81 -20.66
C GLU A 40 23.09 3.13 -19.51
N LEU A 41 23.91 3.91 -18.80
CA LEU A 41 24.66 3.46 -17.64
C LEU A 41 23.82 3.65 -16.38
N ILE A 42 23.64 2.57 -15.62
CA ILE A 42 22.83 2.53 -14.40
C ILE A 42 23.64 1.91 -13.25
N PRO A 43 23.30 2.23 -11.98
CA PRO A 43 23.94 1.61 -10.84
C PRO A 43 23.76 0.09 -10.83
N LEU A 44 24.74 -0.66 -10.30
CA LEU A 44 24.69 -2.13 -10.20
C LEU A 44 23.47 -2.69 -9.45
N LYS A 45 22.82 -1.86 -8.61
CA LYS A 45 21.60 -2.21 -7.88
C LYS A 45 20.37 -2.41 -8.78
N TYR A 46 20.39 -1.86 -9.99
CA TYR A 46 19.24 -1.87 -10.90
C TYR A 46 19.57 -2.59 -12.20
N ASP A 47 18.66 -3.40 -12.70
CA ASP A 47 18.86 -4.13 -13.97
C ASP A 47 18.49 -3.30 -15.21
N TYR A 48 17.54 -2.38 -15.06
CA TYR A 48 16.98 -1.59 -16.16
C TYR A 48 17.03 -0.10 -15.83
N CYS A 49 17.20 0.73 -16.87
CA CYS A 49 16.97 2.16 -16.71
C CYS A 49 15.48 2.46 -16.49
N GLN A 50 15.20 3.66 -15.97
CA GLN A 50 13.85 4.08 -15.61
C GLN A 50 12.84 3.89 -16.75
N LYS A 51 13.22 4.29 -17.97
CA LYS A 51 12.39 4.15 -19.17
C LYS A 51 11.98 2.69 -19.44
N HIS A 52 12.93 1.77 -19.36
CA HIS A 52 12.67 0.36 -19.64
C HIS A 52 11.95 -0.34 -18.49
N TYR A 53 12.24 0.06 -17.25
CA TYR A 53 11.48 -0.37 -16.09
C TYR A 53 10.00 0.02 -16.22
N GLU A 54 9.71 1.29 -16.52
CA GLU A 54 8.34 1.78 -16.72
C GLU A 54 7.63 1.05 -17.86
N ALA A 55 8.29 0.89 -19.01
CA ALA A 55 7.70 0.17 -20.15
C ALA A 55 7.36 -1.29 -19.79
N ARG A 56 8.24 -1.97 -19.03
CA ARG A 56 8.02 -3.34 -18.57
C ARG A 56 6.89 -3.40 -17.53
N MET A 57 6.85 -2.47 -16.59
CA MET A 57 5.78 -2.37 -15.60
C MET A 57 4.43 -2.09 -16.24
N GLN A 58 4.38 -1.23 -17.27
CA GLN A 58 3.16 -0.99 -18.04
C GLN A 58 2.68 -2.25 -18.75
N ARG A 59 3.59 -3.01 -19.38
CA ARG A 59 3.25 -4.30 -20.02
C ARG A 59 2.71 -5.30 -18.99
N PHE A 60 3.41 -5.48 -17.88
CA PHE A 60 2.99 -6.34 -16.77
C PHE A 60 1.60 -5.98 -16.26
N ASN A 61 1.34 -4.68 -16.04
CA ASN A 61 0.02 -4.22 -15.58
C ASN A 61 -1.08 -4.49 -16.61
N LYS A 62 -0.82 -4.28 -17.90
CA LYS A 62 -1.77 -4.58 -18.98
C LYS A 62 -2.10 -6.07 -19.04
N GLU A 63 -1.09 -6.94 -18.98
CA GLU A 63 -1.27 -8.39 -18.98
C GLU A 63 -2.02 -8.87 -17.74
N ARG A 64 -1.71 -8.29 -16.56
CA ARG A 64 -2.41 -8.57 -15.31
C ARG A 64 -3.89 -8.21 -15.40
N ILE A 65 -4.23 -7.02 -15.91
CA ILE A 65 -5.63 -6.58 -16.09
C ILE A 65 -6.35 -7.53 -17.04
N LYS A 66 -5.77 -7.83 -18.20
CA LYS A 66 -6.35 -8.75 -19.18
C LYS A 66 -6.59 -10.15 -18.58
N SER A 67 -5.63 -10.65 -17.79
CA SER A 67 -5.75 -11.93 -17.09
C SER A 67 -6.88 -11.90 -16.05
N GLN A 68 -7.01 -10.82 -15.28
CA GLN A 68 -8.11 -10.64 -14.34
C GLN A 68 -9.47 -10.59 -15.03
N GLU A 69 -9.60 -9.85 -16.13
CA GLU A 69 -10.83 -9.79 -16.93
C GLU A 69 -11.23 -11.14 -17.51
N LEU A 70 -10.26 -11.93 -17.99
CA LEU A 70 -10.50 -13.28 -18.48
C LEU A 70 -10.91 -14.22 -17.34
N SER A 71 -10.23 -14.14 -16.19
CA SER A 71 -10.55 -14.94 -15.01
C SER A 71 -11.96 -14.66 -14.50
N ALA A 72 -12.37 -13.38 -14.45
CA ALA A 72 -13.71 -12.97 -14.04
C ALA A 72 -14.85 -13.54 -14.93
N LYS A 73 -14.54 -13.95 -16.16
CA LYS A 73 -15.51 -14.63 -17.05
C LYS A 73 -15.62 -16.13 -16.78
N THR A 74 -14.69 -16.72 -16.05
CA THR A 74 -14.71 -18.14 -15.69
C THR A 74 -15.55 -18.38 -14.43
N LEU A 75 -16.20 -19.54 -14.33
CA LEU A 75 -16.95 -19.92 -13.13
C LEU A 75 -16.08 -19.91 -11.86
N ARG A 76 -14.84 -20.39 -11.96
CA ARG A 76 -13.87 -20.39 -10.85
C ARG A 76 -13.49 -18.98 -10.42
N GLY A 77 -13.21 -18.08 -11.37
CA GLY A 77 -12.87 -16.70 -11.05
C GLY A 77 -14.04 -15.93 -10.44
N GLN A 78 -15.28 -16.19 -10.88
CA GLN A 78 -16.49 -15.65 -10.25
C GLN A 78 -16.68 -16.16 -8.82
N GLN A 79 -16.44 -17.45 -8.59
CA GLN A 79 -16.49 -18.03 -7.25
C GLN A 79 -15.45 -17.38 -6.32
N GLN A 80 -14.20 -17.26 -6.77
CA GLN A 80 -13.14 -16.61 -5.99
C GLN A 80 -13.45 -15.14 -5.68
N LEU A 81 -14.00 -14.41 -6.65
CA LEU A 81 -14.44 -13.03 -6.45
C LEU A 81 -15.57 -12.95 -5.42
N ARG A 82 -16.53 -13.87 -5.49
CA ARG A 82 -17.63 -13.96 -4.51
C ARG A 82 -17.12 -14.26 -3.10
N GLU A 83 -16.22 -15.23 -2.95
CA GLU A 83 -15.59 -15.57 -1.67
C GLU A 83 -14.85 -14.36 -1.10
N ALA A 84 -14.00 -13.70 -1.90
CA ALA A 84 -13.30 -12.49 -1.48
C ALA A 84 -14.24 -11.32 -1.12
N THR A 85 -15.35 -11.16 -1.86
CA THR A 85 -16.36 -10.14 -1.58
C THR A 85 -17.12 -10.48 -0.29
N GLN A 86 -17.47 -11.74 -0.09
CA GLN A 86 -18.14 -12.23 1.10
C GLN A 86 -17.24 -12.08 2.34
N ASP A 87 -15.96 -12.40 2.24
CA ASP A 87 -14.98 -12.17 3.30
C ASP A 87 -14.85 -10.68 3.62
N TYR A 88 -14.78 -9.82 2.60
CA TYR A 88 -14.77 -8.37 2.78
C TYR A 88 -16.05 -7.86 3.45
N ASP A 89 -17.21 -8.36 3.04
CA ASP A 89 -18.50 -7.97 3.59
C ASP A 89 -18.63 -8.39 5.06
N ASN A 90 -18.22 -9.62 5.38
CA ASN A 90 -18.28 -10.18 6.73
C ASN A 90 -17.25 -9.56 7.69
N THR A 91 -16.11 -9.08 7.19
CA THR A 91 -15.02 -8.59 8.07
C THR A 91 -14.92 -7.07 8.12
N LYS A 92 -15.12 -6.37 7.00
CA LYS A 92 -14.90 -4.92 6.89
C LYS A 92 -16.18 -4.12 6.65
N ARG A 93 -17.17 -4.65 5.91
CA ARG A 93 -18.39 -3.88 5.59
C ARG A 93 -19.38 -3.78 6.75
N GLN A 94 -19.45 -4.78 7.63
CA GLN A 94 -20.27 -4.70 8.85
C GLN A 94 -19.95 -3.42 9.65
N GLU A 95 -18.66 -3.04 9.76
CA GLU A 95 -18.25 -1.82 10.46
C GLU A 95 -18.98 -0.55 9.97
N LEU A 96 -19.21 -0.45 8.66
CA LEU A 96 -19.81 0.71 7.99
C LEU A 96 -21.32 0.62 7.83
N HIS A 97 -21.88 -0.60 7.76
CA HIS A 97 -23.28 -0.84 7.38
C HIS A 97 -24.24 -1.03 8.57
N ASP A 98 -23.72 -1.24 9.78
CA ASP A 98 -24.55 -1.39 11.00
C ASP A 98 -25.25 -0.10 11.46
N GLY A 99 -25.13 0.99 10.70
CA GLY A 99 -25.69 2.29 11.07
C GLY A 99 -25.02 2.94 12.28
N PHE A 100 -23.91 2.39 12.79
CA PHE A 100 -23.17 2.94 13.92
C PHE A 100 -22.83 4.42 13.71
N TYR A 101 -22.24 4.76 12.56
CA TYR A 101 -21.85 6.13 12.22
C TYR A 101 -23.04 7.08 11.99
N GLN A 102 -24.25 6.54 11.89
CA GLN A 102 -25.52 7.28 11.78
C GLN A 102 -26.31 7.26 13.09
N SER A 103 -25.79 6.58 14.13
CA SER A 103 -26.47 6.45 15.41
C SER A 103 -26.42 7.76 16.19
N LYS A 104 -27.50 8.07 16.93
CA LYS A 104 -27.58 9.27 17.77
C LYS A 104 -26.44 9.38 18.79
N PRO A 105 -26.00 8.29 19.46
CA PRO A 105 -24.86 8.35 20.37
C PRO A 105 -23.57 8.77 19.66
N TRP A 106 -23.26 8.17 18.50
CA TRP A 106 -22.07 8.51 17.74
C TRP A 106 -22.09 9.95 17.24
N THR A 107 -23.22 10.44 16.71
CA THR A 107 -23.32 11.82 16.24
C THR A 107 -22.99 12.82 17.36
N LYS A 108 -23.49 12.57 18.58
CA LYS A 108 -23.19 13.42 19.75
C LYS A 108 -21.71 13.38 20.12
N ILE A 109 -21.10 12.20 20.13
CA ILE A 109 -19.67 12.03 20.44
C ILE A 109 -18.80 12.70 19.38
N ALA A 110 -19.10 12.48 18.11
CA ALA A 110 -18.38 13.09 17.00
C ALA A 110 -18.48 14.63 17.05
N GLU A 111 -19.65 15.18 17.35
CA GLU A 111 -19.81 16.63 17.56
C GLU A 111 -19.00 17.13 18.77
N TYR A 112 -19.02 16.39 19.89
CA TYR A 112 -18.22 16.73 21.07
C TYR A 112 -16.72 16.75 20.76
N VAL A 113 -16.19 15.72 20.10
CA VAL A 113 -14.77 15.63 19.72
C VAL A 113 -14.38 16.78 18.79
N LYS A 114 -15.19 17.07 17.77
CA LYS A 114 -14.98 18.21 16.87
C LYS A 114 -14.92 19.55 17.62
N GLN A 115 -15.82 19.75 18.58
CA GLN A 115 -15.85 20.98 19.38
C GLN A 115 -14.66 21.07 20.34
N ARG A 116 -14.31 19.97 21.01
CA ARG A 116 -13.16 19.88 21.92
C ARG A 116 -11.86 20.22 21.20
N ASP A 117 -11.68 19.68 20.00
CA ASP A 117 -10.47 19.84 19.20
C ASP A 117 -10.51 21.10 18.32
N GLY A 118 -11.53 21.96 18.49
CA GLY A 118 -11.64 23.24 17.78
C GLY A 118 -11.77 23.11 16.27
N TYR A 119 -12.30 22.00 15.78
CA TYR A 119 -12.34 21.63 14.35
C TYR A 119 -10.96 21.56 13.68
N LEU A 120 -9.92 21.23 14.44
CA LEU A 120 -8.58 20.97 13.92
C LEU A 120 -8.42 19.48 13.57
N ASP A 121 -7.72 19.22 12.48
CA ASP A 121 -7.31 17.87 12.07
C ASP A 121 -6.19 17.34 12.99
N GLY A 122 -6.35 16.11 13.49
CA GLY A 122 -5.39 15.50 14.41
C GLY A 122 -4.08 15.01 13.77
N VAL A 123 -3.99 14.97 12.43
CA VAL A 123 -2.82 14.51 11.67
C VAL A 123 -2.01 15.70 11.16
N ASP A 124 -2.64 16.66 10.50
CA ASP A 124 -1.97 17.79 9.86
C ASP A 124 -2.20 19.16 10.53
N GLY A 125 -3.09 19.23 11.53
CA GLY A 125 -3.37 20.44 12.30
C GLY A 125 -4.21 21.47 11.54
N ARG A 126 -4.76 21.12 10.37
CA ARG A 126 -5.56 22.04 9.56
C ARG A 126 -6.93 22.30 10.19
N ALA A 127 -7.37 23.56 10.17
CA ALA A 127 -8.73 23.91 10.56
C ALA A 127 -9.73 23.61 9.43
N TRP A 128 -10.85 22.99 9.79
CA TRP A 128 -11.94 22.66 8.89
C TRP A 128 -13.22 23.39 9.28
N ASP A 129 -14.11 23.55 8.30
CA ASP A 129 -15.48 24.01 8.57
C ASP A 129 -16.34 22.89 9.15
N LYS A 130 -17.58 23.23 9.56
CA LYS A 130 -18.49 22.30 10.25
C LYS A 130 -18.83 21.03 9.45
N GLY A 131 -18.62 21.02 8.13
CA GLY A 131 -19.09 19.95 7.24
C GLY A 131 -18.03 18.95 6.82
N GLN A 132 -16.76 19.36 6.77
CA GLN A 132 -15.71 18.56 6.12
C GLN A 132 -14.89 17.69 7.08
N LEU A 133 -14.89 18.02 8.38
CA LEU A 133 -14.17 17.23 9.37
C LEU A 133 -14.93 15.95 9.70
N ILE A 134 -14.25 14.80 9.62
CA ILE A 134 -14.75 13.51 10.11
C ILE A 134 -14.08 13.17 11.43
N VAL A 135 -14.77 12.37 12.25
CA VAL A 135 -14.18 11.75 13.45
C VAL A 135 -14.07 10.27 13.15
N ASP A 136 -12.93 9.68 13.46
CA ASP A 136 -12.65 8.27 13.27
C ASP A 136 -12.04 7.68 14.54
N HIS A 137 -12.12 6.35 14.68
CA HIS A 137 -11.49 5.65 15.80
C HIS A 137 -9.99 5.48 15.55
N LEU A 138 -9.15 5.77 16.55
CA LEU A 138 -7.71 5.50 16.47
C LEU A 138 -7.41 3.99 16.36
N ILE A 139 -8.14 3.19 17.12
CA ILE A 139 -8.14 1.72 17.02
C ILE A 139 -9.38 1.31 16.23
N PRO A 140 -9.27 0.51 15.16
CA PRO A 140 -10.43 0.13 14.35
C PRO A 140 -11.58 -0.48 15.17
N ARG A 141 -12.82 -0.02 14.92
CA ARG A 141 -14.05 -0.36 15.66
C ARG A 141 -14.24 -1.87 15.90
N ARG A 142 -13.93 -2.72 14.92
CA ARG A 142 -14.03 -4.21 14.99
C ARG A 142 -13.15 -4.85 16.05
N LEU A 143 -12.14 -4.13 16.53
CA LEU A 143 -11.23 -4.59 17.58
C LEU A 143 -11.66 -4.07 18.97
N LEU A 144 -12.72 -3.27 19.04
CA LEU A 144 -13.21 -2.64 20.26
C LEU A 144 -14.53 -3.28 20.72
N ASP A 145 -14.63 -3.50 22.03
CA ASP A 145 -15.89 -3.85 22.68
C ASP A 145 -16.90 -2.71 22.57
N GLN A 146 -18.21 -3.02 22.63
CA GLN A 146 -19.29 -2.05 22.40
C GLN A 146 -19.16 -0.77 23.24
N GLN A 147 -18.68 -0.88 24.48
CA GLN A 147 -18.49 0.27 25.37
C GLN A 147 -17.29 1.13 24.97
N ALA A 148 -16.19 0.49 24.55
CA ALA A 148 -14.97 1.16 24.11
C ALA A 148 -15.17 1.90 22.76
N GLN A 149 -16.15 1.51 21.95
CA GLN A 149 -16.49 2.19 20.70
C GLN A 149 -16.99 3.64 20.89
N TYR A 150 -17.44 3.98 22.10
CA TYR A 150 -17.96 5.31 22.45
C TYR A 150 -17.04 6.08 23.40
N ASP A 151 -15.86 5.52 23.70
CA ASP A 151 -14.92 6.15 24.61
C ASP A 151 -14.21 7.35 23.94
N THR A 152 -14.17 8.46 24.66
CA THR A 152 -13.55 9.72 24.25
C THR A 152 -12.42 10.17 25.17
N SER A 153 -12.07 9.32 26.14
CA SER A 153 -11.09 9.57 27.21
C SER A 153 -9.67 9.75 26.68
#